data_AF-A0A1I6BHB8-F1
#
_entry.id   AF-A0A1I6BHB8-F1
#
_cell.length_a   1.000
_cell.length_b   1.000
_cell.length_c   1.000
_cell.angle_alpha   90.00
_cell.angle_beta   90.00
_cell.angle_gamma   90.00
#
_symmetry.space_group_name_H-M   'P 1'
#
loop_
_entity.id
_entity.type
_entity.pdbx_description
1 polymer ?
#
loop_
_entity_poly.entity_id
_entity_poly.type
_entity_poly.pdbx_seq_one_letter_code
_entity_poly.pdbx_strand_id
1 'polypeptide(L)' 'MSDRSVRFFGGPLDGRVQELADEEPVPGTVVRHIHLHRGPKIETRYELGLTEDGWAYRVQAHESEPEPDTLS' A
#
# COMPACT_ATOMS: atom_id res chain seq x y z
N MET A 1 9.60 -26.74 3.52
CA MET A 1 8.96 -25.44 3.29
C MET A 1 9.12 -24.68 4.60
N SER A 2 9.98 -23.66 4.64
CA SER A 2 10.08 -22.84 5.86
C SER A 2 8.91 -21.90 5.85
N ASP A 3 7.88 -22.25 6.61
CA ASP A 3 6.77 -21.37 6.87
C ASP A 3 7.28 -20.15 7.65
N ARG A 4 7.49 -19.05 6.93
CA ARG A 4 7.94 -17.78 7.51
C ARG A 4 6.72 -16.88 7.59
N SER A 5 6.26 -16.63 8.81
CA SER A 5 5.27 -15.58 9.05
C SER A 5 5.91 -14.20 8.98
N VAL A 6 5.23 -13.25 8.34
CA VAL A 6 5.63 -11.83 8.31
C VAL A 6 4.50 -10.93 8.74
N ARG A 7 4.86 -9.77 9.29
CA ARG A 7 3.92 -8.71 9.69
C ARG A 7 3.89 -7.59 8.65
N PHE A 8 2.72 -7.01 8.45
CA PHE A 8 2.53 -5.81 7.65
C PHE A 8 2.53 -4.54 8.52
N PHE A 9 3.14 -3.47 8.02
CA PHE A 9 3.26 -2.17 8.67
C PHE A 9 2.69 -1.04 7.80
N GLY A 10 1.76 -0.29 8.36
CA GLY A 10 1.02 0.78 7.69
C GLY A 10 0.02 0.26 6.64
N GLY A 11 -0.61 1.19 5.93
CA GLY A 11 -1.50 0.87 4.82
C GLY A 11 -2.73 0.02 5.21
N PRO A 12 -3.33 -0.70 4.24
CA PRO A 12 -4.62 -1.38 4.43
C PRO A 12 -4.54 -2.68 5.25
N LEU A 13 -3.36 -3.29 5.40
CA LEU A 13 -3.16 -4.55 6.13
C LEU A 13 -2.37 -4.37 7.42
N ASP A 14 -2.21 -3.14 7.92
CA ASP A 14 -1.40 -2.85 9.10
C ASP A 14 -1.69 -3.80 10.28
N GLY A 15 -0.63 -4.33 10.89
CA GLY A 15 -0.70 -5.26 12.01
C GLY A 15 -1.08 -6.70 11.67
N ARG A 16 -1.53 -6.99 10.44
CA ARG A 16 -1.81 -8.35 9.98
C ARG A 16 -0.51 -9.15 9.93
N VAL A 17 -0.58 -10.42 10.34
CA VAL A 17 0.47 -11.43 10.15
C VAL A 17 0.01 -12.42 9.09
N GLN A 18 0.90 -12.81 8.18
CA GLN A 18 0.63 -13.76 7.12
C GLN A 18 1.78 -14.74 6.96
N GLU A 19 1.45 -16.02 6.77
CA GLU A 19 2.39 -17.05 6.33
C GLU A 19 2.80 -16.78 4.89
N LEU A 20 4.11 -16.75 4.65
CA LEU A 20 4.65 -16.62 3.30
C LEU A 20 4.53 -17.96 2.57
N ALA A 21 3.67 -17.99 1.57
CA ALA A 21 3.59 -19.06 0.56
C ALA A 21 4.43 -18.67 -0.67
N ASP A 22 4.61 -19.58 -1.62
CA ASP A 22 5.47 -19.38 -2.81
C ASP A 22 5.10 -18.16 -3.68
N GLU A 23 3.87 -17.64 -3.56
CA GLU A 23 3.39 -16.42 -4.23
C GLU A 23 3.47 -15.21 -3.28
N GLU A 24 4.68 -14.84 -2.86
CA GLU A 24 4.90 -13.61 -2.10
C GLU A 24 4.77 -12.38 -3.02
N PRO A 25 4.24 -11.25 -2.52
CA PRO A 25 4.37 -9.99 -3.24
C PRO A 25 5.86 -9.65 -3.39
N VAL A 26 6.25 -9.10 -4.55
CA VAL A 26 7.64 -8.71 -4.81
C VAL A 26 7.86 -7.29 -4.29
N PRO A 27 9.03 -6.94 -3.71
CA PRO A 27 9.32 -5.54 -3.38
C PRO A 27 9.11 -4.62 -4.57
N GLY A 28 8.47 -3.48 -4.35
CA GLY A 28 8.01 -2.57 -5.41
C GLY A 28 6.58 -2.84 -5.90
N THR A 29 5.90 -3.88 -5.39
CA THR A 29 4.48 -4.14 -5.72
C THR A 29 3.63 -2.92 -5.38
N VAL A 30 2.88 -2.42 -6.36
CA VAL A 30 1.96 -1.30 -6.18
C VAL A 30 0.60 -1.82 -5.75
N VAL A 31 0.14 -1.38 -4.58
CA VAL A 31 -1.16 -1.71 -4.00
C VAL A 31 -2.07 -0.50 -4.07
N ARG A 32 -3.25 -0.67 -4.68
CA ARG A 32 -4.32 0.33 -4.69
C ARG A 32 -5.31 0.03 -3.57
N HIS A 33 -5.36 0.90 -2.57
CA HIS A 33 -6.37 0.83 -1.52
C HIS A 33 -7.51 1.78 -1.88
N ILE A 34 -8.70 1.23 -2.11
CA ILE A 34 -9.91 2.01 -2.38
C ILE A 34 -10.77 1.98 -1.13
N HIS A 35 -10.97 3.16 -0.54
CA HIS A 35 -11.88 3.34 0.58
C HIS A 35 -13.26 3.79 0.07
N LEU A 36 -14.28 2.97 0.30
CA LEU A 36 -15.66 3.23 -0.10
C LEU A 36 -16.49 3.63 1.13
N HIS A 37 -16.79 4.92 1.24
CA HIS A 37 -17.76 5.46 2.19
C HIS A 37 -19.06 5.83 1.48
N ARG A 38 -20.07 6.29 2.23
CA ARG A 38 -21.25 7.01 1.68
C ARG A 38 -20.90 8.37 1.02
N GLY A 39 -19.62 8.72 0.89
CA GLY A 39 -19.10 9.95 0.29
C GLY A 39 -18.18 9.66 -0.90
N PRO A 40 -17.34 10.63 -1.33
CA PRO A 40 -16.41 10.43 -2.43
C PRO A 40 -15.50 9.21 -2.21
N LYS A 41 -15.23 8.49 -3.30
CA LYS A 41 -14.26 7.39 -3.31
C LYS A 41 -12.86 7.95 -3.08
N ILE A 42 -12.16 7.43 -2.09
CA ILE A 42 -10.74 7.77 -1.84
C ILE A 42 -9.89 6.61 -2.33
N GLU A 43 -8.93 6.89 -3.20
CA GLU A 43 -7.89 5.94 -3.61
C GLU A 43 -6.55 6.38 -3.02
N THR A 44 -5.84 5.44 -2.41
CA THR A 44 -4.44 5.64 -2.01
C THR A 44 -3.58 4.57 -2.67
N ARG A 45 -2.49 4.99 -3.30
CA ARG A 45 -1.49 4.10 -3.88
C ARG A 45 -0.34 3.92 -2.91
N TYR A 46 0.04 2.68 -2.71
CA TYR A 46 1.18 2.30 -1.90
C TYR A 46 2.17 1.49 -2.72
N GLU A 47 3.45 1.69 -2.46
CA GLU A 47 4.50 0.75 -2.83
C GLU A 47 4.83 -0.14 -1.63
N LEU A 48 4.89 -1.45 -1.86
CA LEU A 48 5.21 -2.43 -0.83
C LEU A 48 6.72 -2.72 -0.83
N GLY A 49 7.39 -2.55 0.31
CA GLY A 49 8.80 -2.85 0.47
C GLY A 49 9.05 -3.88 1.58
N LEU A 50 9.97 -4.81 1.36
CA LEU A 50 10.41 -5.75 2.39
C LEU A 50 11.48 -5.10 3.26
N THR A 51 11.32 -5.20 4.58
CA THR A 51 12.24 -4.69 5.60
C THR A 51 12.69 -5.83 6.52
N GLU A 52 13.59 -5.55 7.46
CA GLU A 52 14.01 -6.53 8.46
C GLU A 52 12.84 -7.01 9.34
N ASP A 53 11.87 -6.14 9.61
CA ASP A 53 10.72 -6.41 10.48
C ASP A 53 9.52 -7.02 9.74
N GLY A 54 9.46 -6.89 8.41
CA GLY A 54 8.35 -7.37 7.57
C GLY A 54 8.02 -6.47 6.39
N TRP A 55 6.78 -6.51 5.92
CA TRP A 55 6.31 -5.75 4.76
C TRP A 55 5.81 -4.36 5.16
N ALA A 56 6.39 -3.31 4.57
CA ALA A 56 6.02 -1.93 4.84
C ALA A 56 5.37 -1.28 3.62
N TYR A 57 4.23 -0.64 3.84
CA TYR A 57 3.56 0.19 2.83
C TYR A 57 4.12 1.61 2.85
N ARG A 58 4.54 2.13 1.70
CA ARG A 58 4.93 3.54 1.52
C ARG A 58 3.93 4.21 0.58
N VAL A 59 3.33 5.31 1.02
CA VAL A 59 2.42 6.09 0.17
C VAL A 59 3.21 6.62 -1.02
N GLN A 60 2.73 6.34 -2.23
CA GLN A 60 3.26 7.00 -3.41
C GLN A 60 2.78 8.45 -3.40
N ALA A 61 3.71 9.39 -3.56
CA ALA A 61 3.33 10.78 -3.79
C ALA A 61 2.40 10.81 -4.99
N HIS A 62 1.17 11.29 -4.78
CA HIS A 62 0.37 11.71 -5.90
C HIS A 62 1.11 12.90 -6.52
N GLU A 63 1.37 12.86 -7.83
CA GLU A 63 1.47 14.12 -8.57
C GLU A 63 0.14 14.82 -8.28
N SER A 64 0.19 15.88 -7.49
CA SER A 64 -0.94 16.79 -7.37
C SER A 64 -1.33 17.15 -8.80
N GLU A 65 -2.54 16.80 -9.25
CA GLU A 65 -3.08 17.44 -10.44
C GLU A 65 -2.92 18.94 -10.20
N PRO A 66 -2.21 19.68 -11.09
CA PRO A 66 -2.08 21.12 -10.92
C PRO A 66 -3.50 21.66 -10.77
N GLU A 67 -3.74 22.47 -9.71
CA GLU A 67 -5.02 23.13 -9.57
C GLU A 67 -5.32 23.82 -10.90
N PRO A 68 -6.51 23.60 -11.49
CA PRO A 68 -6.82 24.17 -12.79
C PRO A 68 -6.62 25.68 -12.66
N ASP A 69 -5.68 26.21 -13.45
CA ASP A 69 -5.39 27.63 -13.54
C ASP A 69 -6.72 28.39 -13.46
N THR A 70 -6.95 29.08 -12.34
CA THR A 70 -8.12 29.95 -12.23
C THR A 70 -7.95 30.98 -13.33
N LEU A 71 -8.74 30.84 -14.40
CA LEU A 71 -8.78 31.77 -15.53
C LEU A 71 -8.78 33.20 -14.99
N SER A 72 -7.75 33.95 -15.33
CA SER A 72 -7.69 35.39 -15.12
C SER A 72 -7.78 36.13 -16.44
#